data_AF-A0A699YBL7-F1
#
_entry.id   AF-A0A699YBL7-F1
#
_cell.length_a   1.000
_cell.length_b   1.000
_cell.length_c   1.000
_cell.angle_alpha   90.00
_cell.angle_beta   90.00
_cell.angle_gamma   90.00
#
_symmetry.space_group_name_H-M   'P 1'
#
loop_
_entity.id
_entity.type
_entity.pdbx_description
1 polymer ?
#
loop_
_entity_poly.entity_id
_entity_poly.type
_entity_poly.pdbx_seq_one_letter_code
_entity_poly.pdbx_strand_id
1 'polypeptide(L)'
;MVMIVVVKQVVAEVWAQEAALFSAWMASLRAKQEAATAARLQEEEENAVIGPQLPAVAPGSRGNYGGFLRPGEGDAMAAYVQSGKRIPRRGEVGLTSDEISNFESLGYIMSGSRHSRMNAVRIRKENQIYSAEEKAALAMFNFEANKRKEEKVLEDMKRLVEQTMGTGSEPGSEAVEEEAVKA
;
A
#
# COMPACT_ATOMS: atom_id res chain seq x y z
N MET A 1 52.94 36.19 -34.89
CA MET A 1 52.94 34.83 -34.31
C MET A 1 52.96 34.84 -32.78
N VAL A 2 53.79 35.68 -32.13
CA VAL A 2 53.91 35.76 -30.65
C VAL A 2 52.60 36.13 -29.93
N MET A 3 51.83 37.10 -30.46
CA MET A 3 50.62 37.61 -29.81
C MET A 3 49.48 36.57 -29.71
N ILE A 4 49.34 35.67 -30.71
CA ILE A 4 48.33 34.61 -30.72
C ILE A 4 48.65 33.51 -29.69
N VAL A 5 49.94 33.22 -29.48
CA VAL A 5 50.40 32.24 -28.49
C VAL A 5 50.14 32.74 -27.08
N VAL A 6 50.40 34.02 -26.82
CA VAL A 6 50.14 34.65 -25.51
C VAL A 6 48.63 34.66 -25.18
N VAL A 7 47.76 35.01 -26.14
CA VAL A 7 46.30 34.97 -25.91
C VAL A 7 45.81 33.55 -25.63
N LYS A 8 46.29 32.54 -26.37
CA LYS A 8 45.93 31.14 -26.10
C LYS A 8 46.39 30.68 -24.72
N GLN A 9 47.57 31.11 -24.27
CA GLN A 9 48.09 30.79 -22.95
C GLN A 9 47.20 31.38 -21.84
N VAL A 10 46.84 32.66 -21.96
CA VAL A 10 45.99 33.36 -20.99
C VAL A 10 44.59 32.75 -20.93
N VAL A 11 44.00 32.40 -22.08
CA VAL A 11 42.68 31.74 -22.13
C VAL A 11 42.74 30.35 -21.47
N ALA A 12 43.82 29.58 -21.70
CA ALA A 12 43.99 28.27 -21.06
C ALA A 12 44.13 28.39 -19.53
N GLU A 13 44.82 29.42 -19.03
CA GLU A 13 44.95 29.68 -17.59
C GLU A 13 43.61 30.08 -16.96
N VAL A 14 42.81 30.92 -17.63
CA VAL A 14 41.46 31.28 -17.18
C VAL A 14 40.55 30.05 -17.11
N TRP A 15 40.57 29.19 -18.14
CA TRP A 15 39.79 27.94 -18.13
C TRP A 15 40.25 26.96 -17.05
N ALA A 16 41.55 26.90 -16.74
CA ALA A 16 42.06 26.07 -15.65
C ALA A 16 41.60 26.60 -14.28
N GLN A 17 41.55 27.92 -14.09
CA GLN A 17 41.02 28.56 -12.88
C GLN A 17 39.50 28.31 -12.74
N GLU A 18 38.74 28.46 -13.81
CA GLU A 18 37.30 28.17 -13.84
C GLU A 18 37.02 26.69 -13.55
N ALA A 19 37.79 25.75 -14.11
CA ALA A 19 37.66 24.33 -13.83
C ALA A 19 37.99 23.98 -12.37
N ALA A 20 38.99 24.63 -11.77
CA ALA A 20 39.33 24.48 -10.36
C ALA A 20 38.19 24.98 -9.46
N LEU A 21 37.63 26.15 -9.74
CA LEU A 21 36.48 26.69 -9.00
C LEU A 21 35.23 25.81 -9.16
N PHE A 22 34.96 25.29 -10.35
CA PHE A 22 33.84 24.40 -10.61
C PHE A 22 33.99 23.05 -9.88
N SER A 23 35.20 22.47 -9.87
CA SER A 23 35.46 21.23 -9.14
C SER A 23 35.34 21.40 -7.63
N ALA A 24 35.80 22.54 -7.08
CA ALA A 24 35.62 22.89 -5.67
C ALA A 24 34.13 23.08 -5.32
N TRP A 25 33.36 23.74 -6.19
CA TRP A 25 31.93 23.89 -6.03
C TRP A 25 31.20 22.54 -6.08
N MET A 26 31.55 21.66 -7.03
CA MET A 26 31.02 20.29 -7.13
C MET A 26 31.37 19.44 -5.90
N ALA A 27 32.58 19.58 -5.36
CA ALA A 27 32.99 18.92 -4.12
C ALA A 27 32.15 19.42 -2.93
N SER A 28 31.87 20.72 -2.85
CA SER A 28 31.00 21.30 -1.82
C SER A 28 29.55 20.82 -1.92
N LEU A 29 29.05 20.60 -3.14
CA LEU A 29 27.73 20.03 -3.41
C LEU A 29 27.64 18.57 -2.99
N ARG A 30 28.63 17.76 -3.35
CA ARG A 30 28.70 16.36 -2.91
C ARG A 30 28.80 16.26 -1.40
N ALA A 31 29.63 17.08 -0.76
CA ALA A 31 29.73 17.13 0.69
C ALA A 31 28.39 17.53 1.36
N LYS A 32 27.63 18.46 0.78
CA LYS A 32 26.27 18.79 1.25
C LYS A 32 25.28 17.64 1.06
N GLN A 33 25.35 16.93 -0.06
CA GLN A 33 24.52 15.74 -0.30
C GLN A 33 24.86 14.62 0.68
N GLU A 34 26.15 14.33 0.89
CA GLU A 34 26.62 13.32 1.83
C GLU A 34 26.22 13.66 3.27
N ALA A 35 26.36 14.93 3.67
CA ALA A 35 25.90 15.40 4.98
C ALA A 35 24.37 15.27 5.14
N ALA A 36 23.58 15.57 4.10
CA ALA A 36 22.14 15.39 4.12
C ALA A 36 21.73 13.91 4.19
N THR A 37 22.43 13.03 3.47
CA THR A 37 22.19 11.57 3.56
C THR A 37 22.61 11.02 4.91
N ALA A 38 23.72 11.49 5.49
CA ALA A 38 24.18 11.07 6.80
C ALA A 38 23.23 11.55 7.91
N ALA A 39 22.74 12.79 7.83
CA ALA A 39 21.73 13.31 8.75
C ALA A 39 20.43 12.50 8.68
N ARG A 40 19.98 12.14 7.47
CA ARG A 40 18.80 11.30 7.27
C ARG A 40 18.99 9.88 7.83
N LEU A 41 20.17 9.29 7.63
CA LEU A 41 20.51 7.98 8.21
C LEU A 41 20.59 8.05 9.74
N GLN A 42 21.14 9.13 10.30
CA GLN A 42 21.14 9.37 11.75
C GLN A 42 19.72 9.52 12.31
N GLU A 43 18.84 10.26 11.62
CA GLU A 43 17.42 10.34 12.01
C GLU A 43 16.74 8.96 11.91
N GLU A 44 17.07 8.14 10.91
CA GLU A 44 16.55 6.77 10.78
C GLU A 44 17.10 5.85 11.89
N GLU A 45 18.36 6.03 12.31
CA GLU A 45 18.98 5.31 13.44
C GLU A 45 18.44 5.76 14.81
N GLU A 46 18.23 7.06 15.02
CA GLU A 46 17.62 7.60 16.25
C GLU A 46 16.15 7.20 16.38
N ASN A 47 15.43 7.15 15.25
CA ASN A 47 14.06 6.63 15.19
C ASN A 47 14.02 5.10 15.04
N ALA A 48 15.17 4.41 15.02
CA ALA A 48 15.19 2.97 14.99
C ALA A 48 14.59 2.46 16.30
N VAL A 49 13.45 1.77 16.19
CA VAL A 49 12.73 1.22 17.33
C VAL A 49 13.57 0.10 17.95
N ILE A 50 14.34 0.42 19.00
CA ILE A 50 15.12 -0.55 19.77
C ILE A 50 14.17 -1.35 20.67
N GLY A 51 14.00 -2.63 20.35
CA GLY A 51 13.21 -3.57 21.15
C GLY A 51 12.60 -4.69 20.28
N PRO A 52 12.09 -5.76 20.90
CA PRO A 52 11.34 -6.78 20.16
C PRO A 52 10.13 -6.10 19.50
N GLN A 53 10.14 -6.04 18.18
CA GLN A 53 8.99 -5.56 17.43
C GLN A 53 7.84 -6.54 17.64
N LEU A 54 6.67 -6.00 17.99
CA LEU A 54 5.43 -6.75 17.88
C LEU A 54 5.35 -7.28 16.44
N PRO A 55 5.01 -8.56 16.24
CA PRO A 55 4.88 -9.12 14.90
C PRO A 55 4.00 -8.20 14.07
N ALA A 56 4.42 -7.90 12.83
CA ALA A 56 3.67 -7.06 11.92
C ALA A 56 2.23 -7.54 11.91
N VAL A 57 1.34 -6.69 12.42
CA VAL A 57 -0.09 -6.99 12.52
C VAL A 57 -0.54 -7.30 11.10
N ALA A 58 -0.93 -8.56 10.85
CA ALA A 58 -1.34 -8.99 9.52
C ALA A 58 -2.36 -7.98 8.94
N PRO A 59 -2.27 -7.62 7.65
CA PRO A 59 -3.23 -6.72 7.04
C PRO A 59 -4.63 -7.30 7.23
N GLY A 60 -5.43 -6.63 8.06
CA GLY A 60 -6.77 -7.08 8.48
C GLY A 60 -6.95 -7.31 9.99
N SER A 61 -5.90 -7.25 10.81
CA SER A 61 -6.03 -7.76 12.20
C SER A 61 -6.57 -6.77 13.24
N ARG A 62 -6.61 -5.45 13.01
CA ARG A 62 -7.32 -4.48 13.87
C ARG A 62 -7.74 -3.27 13.05
N GLY A 63 -8.97 -3.27 12.55
CA GLY A 63 -9.54 -2.06 11.96
C GLY A 63 -9.59 -0.96 13.02
N ASN A 64 -9.17 0.26 12.69
CA ASN A 64 -9.46 1.39 13.56
C ASN A 64 -10.95 1.72 13.42
N TYR A 65 -11.78 1.06 14.21
CA TYR A 65 -13.23 1.18 14.15
C TYR A 65 -13.73 2.47 14.81
N GLY A 66 -12.87 3.45 15.17
CA GLY A 66 -13.25 4.77 15.68
C GLY A 66 -13.64 4.81 17.17
N GLY A 67 -13.83 6.02 17.72
CA GLY A 67 -13.88 6.27 19.17
C GLY A 67 -15.22 6.00 19.90
N PHE A 68 -16.29 5.64 19.18
CA PHE A 68 -17.60 5.36 19.80
C PHE A 68 -17.75 3.91 20.31
N LEU A 69 -16.80 3.04 19.98
CA LEU A 69 -16.76 1.64 20.42
C LEU A 69 -15.83 1.51 21.63
N ARG A 70 -16.15 0.60 22.55
CA ARG A 70 -15.23 0.25 23.62
C ARG A 70 -14.00 -0.47 23.03
N PRO A 71 -12.84 -0.42 23.70
CA PRO A 71 -11.67 -1.19 23.29
C PRO A 71 -12.02 -2.68 23.11
N GLY A 72 -11.73 -3.25 21.94
CA GLY A 72 -12.04 -4.64 21.59
C GLY A 72 -13.49 -4.94 21.19
N GLU A 73 -14.43 -3.99 21.33
CA GLU A 73 -15.82 -4.17 20.87
C GLU A 73 -15.91 -4.20 19.33
N GLY A 74 -15.15 -3.32 18.67
CA GLY A 74 -15.10 -3.25 17.21
C GLY A 74 -14.56 -4.53 16.56
N ASP A 75 -13.45 -5.05 17.08
CA ASP A 75 -12.83 -6.29 16.57
C ASP A 75 -13.79 -7.49 16.69
N ALA A 76 -14.47 -7.61 17.83
CA ALA A 76 -15.45 -8.66 18.05
C ALA A 76 -16.64 -8.56 17.08
N MET A 77 -17.16 -7.36 16.83
CA MET A 77 -18.26 -7.14 15.90
C MET A 77 -17.82 -7.37 14.44
N ALA A 78 -16.59 -6.97 14.08
CA ALA A 78 -16.04 -7.18 12.75
C ALA A 78 -15.90 -8.67 12.39
N ALA A 79 -15.52 -9.52 13.36
CA ALA A 79 -15.47 -10.97 13.15
C ALA A 79 -16.83 -11.55 12.72
N TYR A 80 -17.95 -11.05 13.27
CA TYR A 80 -19.29 -11.47 12.84
C TYR A 80 -19.58 -11.00 11.41
N VAL A 81 -19.24 -9.75 11.07
CA VAL A 81 -19.45 -9.19 9.72
C VAL A 81 -18.63 -9.95 8.68
N GLN A 82 -17.36 -10.26 8.97
CA GLN A 82 -16.49 -11.07 8.10
C GLN A 82 -17.05 -12.49 7.90
N SER A 83 -17.69 -13.05 8.93
CA SER A 83 -18.39 -14.34 8.81
C SER A 83 -19.74 -14.26 8.09
N GLY A 84 -20.15 -13.07 7.63
CA GLY A 84 -21.46 -12.83 6.99
C GLY A 84 -22.64 -12.90 7.96
N LYS A 85 -22.38 -12.90 9.26
CA LYS A 85 -23.38 -13.06 10.31
C LYS A 85 -23.84 -11.72 10.86
N ARG A 86 -25.11 -11.67 11.23
CA ARG A 86 -25.68 -10.53 11.95
C ARG A 86 -24.99 -10.36 13.31
N ILE A 87 -24.66 -9.11 13.66
CA ILE A 87 -24.08 -8.77 14.96
C ILE A 87 -25.12 -9.00 16.08
N PRO A 88 -24.82 -9.84 17.11
CA PRO A 88 -25.75 -10.14 18.20
C PRO A 88 -26.08 -8.90 19.07
N ARG A 89 -27.35 -8.73 19.45
CA ARG A 89 -27.77 -7.68 20.41
C ARG A 89 -27.66 -8.16 21.86
N ARG A 90 -27.78 -7.23 22.82
CA ARG A 90 -27.82 -7.55 24.26
C ARG A 90 -28.98 -8.50 24.58
N GLY A 91 -28.66 -9.68 25.09
CA GLY A 91 -29.64 -10.74 25.38
C GLY A 91 -29.79 -11.78 24.26
N GLU A 92 -29.13 -11.58 23.12
CA GLU A 92 -29.03 -12.56 22.03
C GLU A 92 -27.69 -13.35 22.10
N VAL A 93 -26.81 -13.00 23.05
CA VAL A 93 -25.51 -13.68 23.26
C VAL A 93 -25.76 -15.11 23.73
N GLY A 94 -25.43 -16.08 22.88
CA GLY A 94 -25.68 -17.50 23.13
C GLY A 94 -26.71 -18.13 22.18
N LEU A 95 -27.41 -17.32 21.38
CA LEU A 95 -28.21 -17.79 20.26
C LEU A 95 -27.42 -17.64 18.96
N THR A 96 -27.66 -18.54 18.01
CA THR A 96 -27.12 -18.43 16.66
C THR A 96 -27.87 -17.36 15.86
N SER A 97 -27.21 -16.80 14.84
CA SER A 97 -27.83 -15.79 13.96
C SER A 97 -29.11 -16.31 13.29
N ASP A 98 -29.14 -17.59 12.93
CA ASP A 98 -30.28 -18.22 12.27
C ASP A 98 -31.47 -18.39 13.23
N GLU A 99 -31.21 -18.78 14.48
CA GLU A 99 -32.25 -18.84 15.53
C GLU A 99 -32.86 -17.47 15.78
N ILE A 100 -32.05 -16.41 15.84
CA ILE A 100 -32.54 -15.04 16.03
C ILE A 100 -33.43 -14.62 14.87
N SER A 101 -33.02 -14.90 13.62
CA SER A 101 -33.82 -14.56 12.44
C SER A 101 -35.15 -15.33 12.43
N ASN A 102 -35.14 -16.60 12.84
CA ASN A 102 -36.34 -17.41 12.94
C ASN A 102 -37.29 -16.83 14.00
N PHE A 103 -36.80 -16.47 15.20
CA PHE A 103 -37.64 -15.87 16.23
C PHE A 103 -38.25 -14.52 15.82
N GLU A 104 -37.49 -13.66 15.13
CA GLU A 104 -38.01 -12.40 14.59
C GLU A 104 -39.09 -12.66 13.52
N SER A 105 -38.89 -13.65 12.63
CA SER A 105 -39.88 -14.00 11.60
C SER A 105 -41.20 -14.54 12.18
N LEU A 106 -41.12 -15.26 13.31
CA LEU A 106 -42.27 -15.76 14.06
C LEU A 106 -42.98 -14.65 14.86
N GLY A 107 -42.44 -13.42 14.88
CA GLY A 107 -43.01 -12.26 15.55
C GLY A 107 -42.59 -12.10 17.01
N TYR A 108 -41.60 -12.86 17.49
CA TYR A 108 -41.03 -12.62 18.81
C TYR A 108 -40.22 -11.32 18.83
N ILE A 109 -40.43 -10.54 19.88
CA ILE A 109 -39.73 -9.26 20.06
C ILE A 109 -38.54 -9.50 20.97
N MET A 110 -37.34 -9.35 20.42
CA MET A 110 -36.10 -9.50 21.17
C MET A 110 -35.93 -8.41 22.23
N SER A 111 -35.27 -8.76 23.34
CA SER A 111 -34.98 -7.82 24.43
C SER A 111 -34.22 -6.60 23.91
N GLY A 112 -34.74 -5.42 24.20
CA GLY A 112 -34.12 -4.15 23.77
C GLY A 112 -34.55 -3.61 22.40
N SER A 113 -35.31 -4.35 21.59
CA SER A 113 -35.76 -3.83 20.28
C SER A 113 -36.86 -2.76 20.38
N ARG A 114 -37.54 -2.64 21.53
CA ARG A 114 -38.62 -1.65 21.74
C ARG A 114 -38.14 -0.23 22.06
N HIS A 115 -36.84 -0.02 22.31
CA HIS A 115 -36.33 1.27 22.77
C HIS A 115 -35.71 2.08 21.63
N SER A 116 -36.41 3.11 21.13
CA SER A 116 -35.99 3.93 19.99
C SER A 116 -34.58 4.53 20.12
N ARG A 117 -34.28 5.25 21.21
CA ARG A 117 -32.96 5.90 21.39
C ARG A 117 -31.80 4.91 21.50
N MET A 118 -31.99 3.74 22.11
CA MET A 118 -30.98 2.69 22.18
C MET A 118 -30.77 2.02 20.83
N ASN A 119 -31.85 1.77 20.08
CA ASN A 119 -31.76 1.26 18.70
C ASN A 119 -30.97 2.20 17.80
N ALA A 120 -31.16 3.52 17.92
CA ALA A 120 -30.39 4.49 17.16
C ALA A 120 -28.89 4.46 17.50
N VAL A 121 -28.53 4.33 18.79
CA VAL A 121 -27.12 4.17 19.21
C VAL A 121 -26.54 2.86 18.69
N ARG A 122 -27.30 1.77 18.75
CA ARG A 122 -26.91 0.47 18.21
C ARG A 122 -26.64 0.55 16.71
N ILE A 123 -27.59 1.06 15.93
CA ILE A 123 -27.48 1.21 14.48
C ILE A 123 -26.25 2.06 14.14
N ARG A 124 -25.99 3.14 14.89
CA ARG A 124 -24.79 3.96 14.68
C ARG A 124 -23.50 3.14 14.87
N LYS A 125 -23.40 2.36 15.95
CA LYS A 125 -22.24 1.49 16.21
C LYS A 125 -22.06 0.43 15.13
N GLU A 126 -23.15 -0.24 14.73
CA GLU A 126 -23.12 -1.25 13.67
C GLU A 126 -22.68 -0.63 12.34
N ASN A 127 -23.26 0.53 11.94
CA ASN A 127 -22.89 1.22 10.71
C ASN A 127 -21.43 1.66 10.70
N GLN A 128 -20.86 2.04 11.86
CA GLN A 128 -19.45 2.40 11.96
C GLN A 128 -18.53 1.23 11.60
N ILE A 129 -18.95 0.00 11.92
CA ILE A 129 -18.20 -1.22 11.58
C ILE A 129 -18.44 -1.60 10.12
N TYR A 130 -19.69 -1.57 9.65
CA TYR A 130 -19.99 -1.85 8.24
C TYR A 130 -19.22 -0.89 7.31
N SER A 131 -19.27 0.42 7.56
CA SER A 131 -18.53 1.39 6.74
C SER A 131 -17.02 1.23 6.82
N ALA A 132 -16.48 0.83 7.98
CA ALA A 132 -15.05 0.57 8.12
C ALA A 132 -14.64 -0.70 7.35
N GLU A 133 -15.41 -1.78 7.47
CA GLU A 133 -15.14 -3.06 6.82
C GLU A 133 -15.34 -2.97 5.30
N GLU A 134 -16.39 -2.28 4.84
CA GLU A 134 -16.61 -1.99 3.42
C GLU A 134 -15.43 -1.20 2.83
N LYS A 135 -14.96 -0.17 3.53
CA LYS A 135 -13.81 0.62 3.11
C LYS A 135 -12.53 -0.22 3.07
N ALA A 136 -12.33 -1.09 4.06
CA ALA A 136 -11.18 -2.01 4.10
C ALA A 136 -11.24 -3.01 2.95
N ALA A 137 -12.40 -3.63 2.70
CA ALA A 137 -12.62 -4.56 1.60
C ALA A 137 -12.38 -3.89 0.23
N LEU A 138 -12.89 -2.67 0.03
CA LEU A 138 -12.63 -1.89 -1.19
C LEU A 138 -11.16 -1.54 -1.36
N ALA A 139 -10.46 -1.19 -0.27
CA ALA A 139 -9.02 -0.91 -0.32
C ALA A 139 -8.21 -2.16 -0.68
N MET A 140 -8.55 -3.32 -0.11
CA MET A 140 -7.93 -4.61 -0.46
C MET A 140 -8.16 -4.94 -1.94
N PHE A 141 -9.38 -4.75 -2.44
CA PHE A 141 -9.70 -4.96 -3.85
C PHE A 141 -8.90 -4.03 -4.78
N ASN A 142 -8.81 -2.74 -4.43
CA ASN A 142 -8.02 -1.77 -5.19
C ASN A 142 -6.53 -2.09 -5.18
N PHE A 143 -6.00 -2.51 -4.03
CA PHE A 143 -4.60 -2.93 -3.89
C PHE A 143 -4.32 -4.15 -4.76
N GLU A 144 -5.16 -5.18 -4.71
CA GLU A 144 -5.00 -6.38 -5.52
C GLU A 144 -5.14 -6.08 -7.02
N ALA A 145 -6.11 -5.25 -7.41
CA ALA A 145 -6.29 -4.81 -8.78
C ALA A 145 -5.08 -4.01 -9.28
N ASN A 146 -4.50 -3.14 -8.45
CA ASN A 146 -3.30 -2.39 -8.80
C ASN A 146 -2.07 -3.30 -8.90
N LYS A 147 -1.88 -4.22 -7.95
CA LYS A 147 -0.80 -5.20 -7.98
C LYS A 147 -0.83 -6.05 -9.26
N ARG A 148 -2.00 -6.55 -9.66
CA ARG A 148 -2.16 -7.30 -10.92
C ARG A 148 -1.83 -6.45 -12.16
N LYS A 149 -2.18 -5.15 -12.14
CA LYS A 149 -1.81 -4.22 -13.22
C LYS A 149 -0.31 -3.98 -13.26
N GLU A 150 0.32 -3.76 -12.11
CA GLU A 150 1.77 -3.56 -11.99
C GLU A 150 2.55 -4.81 -12.42
N GLU A 151 2.09 -6.00 -12.06
CA GLU A 151 2.68 -7.28 -12.50
C GLU A 151 2.65 -7.41 -14.04
N LYS A 152 1.52 -7.08 -14.66
CA LYS A 152 1.40 -7.07 -16.13
C LYS A 152 2.33 -6.04 -16.78
N VAL A 153 2.40 -4.82 -16.23
CA VAL A 153 3.29 -3.77 -16.73
C VAL A 153 4.77 -4.19 -16.59
N LEU A 154 5.13 -4.86 -15.50
CA LEU A 154 6.47 -5.42 -15.30
C LEU A 154 6.80 -6.51 -16.33
N GLU A 155 5.85 -7.40 -16.63
CA GLU A 155 6.02 -8.42 -17.68
C GLU A 155 6.21 -7.79 -19.06
N ASP A 156 5.36 -6.83 -19.43
CA ASP A 156 5.46 -6.10 -20.69
C ASP A 156 6.79 -5.35 -20.82
N MET A 157 7.27 -4.73 -19.73
CA MET A 157 8.56 -4.02 -19.70
C MET A 157 9.74 -4.99 -19.83
N LYS A 158 9.71 -6.14 -19.15
CA LYS A 158 10.74 -7.19 -19.29
C LYS A 158 10.83 -7.67 -20.73
N ARG A 159 9.69 -7.93 -21.38
CA ARG A 159 9.63 -8.34 -22.79
C ARG A 159 10.24 -7.29 -23.72
N LEU A 160 9.93 -6.01 -23.51
CA LEU A 160 10.51 -4.91 -24.30
C LEU A 160 12.03 -4.81 -24.09
N VAL A 161 12.52 -4.93 -22.86
CA VAL A 161 13.96 -4.91 -22.57
C VAL A 161 14.66 -6.10 -23.22
N GLU A 162 14.09 -7.30 -23.14
CA GLU A 162 14.64 -8.49 -23.81
C GLU A 162 14.69 -8.33 -25.33
N GLN A 163 13.66 -7.75 -25.95
CA GLN A 163 13.66 -7.43 -27.38
C GLN A 163 14.72 -6.37 -27.75
N THR A 164 14.94 -5.38 -26.88
CA THR A 164 15.86 -4.26 -27.17
C THR A 164 17.32 -4.60 -26.88
N MET A 165 17.58 -5.37 -25.80
CA MET A 165 18.91 -5.81 -25.37
C MET A 165 19.32 -7.16 -25.99
N GLY A 166 18.37 -7.98 -26.44
CA GLY A 166 18.57 -9.29 -27.06
C GLY A 166 18.87 -9.24 -28.57
N THR A 167 19.43 -8.14 -29.07
CA THR A 167 19.96 -8.08 -30.44
C THR A 167 21.30 -8.82 -30.50
N GLY A 168 21.24 -10.15 -30.65
CA GLY A 168 22.43 -10.98 -30.77
C GLY A 168 22.26 -12.47 -31.08
N SER A 169 21.04 -13.01 -31.25
CA SER A 169 20.90 -14.38 -31.77
C SER A 169 19.56 -14.63 -32.45
N GLU A 170 19.56 -14.57 -33.78
CA GLU A 170 18.67 -15.40 -34.61
C GLU A 170 19.53 -16.46 -35.33
N PRO A 171 18.96 -17.63 -35.65
CA PRO A 171 18.31 -17.72 -36.95
C PRO A 171 16.89 -18.30 -36.87
N GLY A 172 16.01 -17.79 -37.72
CA GLY A 172 14.61 -18.17 -37.80
C GLY A 172 14.32 -19.55 -38.38
N SER A 173 13.05 -19.94 -38.29
CA SER A 173 12.32 -20.62 -39.36
C SER A 173 10.83 -20.54 -39.07
N GLU A 174 10.09 -20.05 -40.06
CA GLU A 174 8.64 -20.11 -40.12
C GLU A 174 8.17 -21.57 -40.12
N ALA A 175 7.13 -21.87 -39.36
CA ALA A 175 6.20 -22.97 -39.66
C ALA A 175 4.80 -22.55 -39.19
N VAL A 176 4.04 -22.06 -40.17
CA VAL A 176 2.58 -21.99 -40.15
C VAL A 176 2.07 -23.42 -40.35
N GLU A 177 1.19 -23.89 -39.45
CA GLU A 177 0.21 -25.00 -39.57
C GLU A 177 -0.24 -25.32 -38.12
N GLU A 178 -1.47 -25.64 -37.76
CA GLU A 178 -2.74 -25.75 -38.45
C GLU A 178 -3.82 -25.71 -37.34
N GLU A 179 -5.01 -25.27 -37.72
CA GLU A 179 -6.23 -25.32 -36.92
C GLU A 179 -6.55 -26.75 -36.43
N ALA A 180 -6.78 -26.93 -35.13
CA ALA A 180 -7.45 -28.14 -34.62
C ALA A 180 -8.37 -27.80 -33.44
N VAL A 181 -9.59 -27.43 -33.80
CA VAL A 181 -10.80 -27.58 -33.00
C VAL A 181 -10.93 -29.00 -32.46
N LYS A 182 -11.14 -29.14 -31.15
CA LYS A 182 -11.88 -30.24 -30.46
C LYS A 182 -11.91 -29.89 -28.97
N ALA A 183 -13.03 -29.52 -28.37
CA ALA A 183 -14.26 -30.27 -28.08
C ALA A 183 -14.42 -30.28 -26.55
#